data_AF-A0A0D2PY94-F1
#
_entry.id   AF-A0A0D2PY94-F1
#
_cell.length_a   1.000
_cell.length_b   1.000
_cell.length_c   1.000
_cell.angle_alpha   90.00
_cell.angle_beta   90.00
_cell.angle_gamma   90.00
#
_symmetry.space_group_name_H-M   'P 1'
#
loop_
_entity.id
_entity.type
_entity.pdbx_description
1 polymer ?
#
loop_
_entity_poly.entity_id
_entity_poly.type
_entity_poly.pdbx_seq_one_letter_code
_entity_poly.pdbx_strand_id
1 'polypeptide(L)'
;MDHSKVQEIVEKQVLTVAKAFEDQIDEEIAALDRLDHDDLEAIRERRLQQMKKMAEKRSRWIGLGHGEYSEIPAEKDFFSIVKASERVVCHFYRENWPCKVMDKHLSALAKQHIETRFVKIQAEKSPFLAERLKIVVLPTLALIKNAKVDDYVVLLNVLSNKI
;
A
#
# COMPACT_ATOMS: atom_id res chain seq x y z
N MET A 1 -35.75 -61.70 -36.79
CA MET A 1 -35.57 -60.53 -37.68
C MET A 1 -35.77 -59.19 -36.95
N ASP A 2 -36.38 -59.17 -35.75
CA ASP A 2 -36.67 -57.92 -35.02
C ASP A 2 -35.47 -57.39 -34.20
N HIS A 3 -34.66 -58.29 -33.62
CA HIS A 3 -33.47 -57.93 -32.82
C HIS A 3 -32.40 -57.13 -33.57
N SER A 4 -32.22 -57.36 -34.87
CA SER A 4 -31.22 -56.66 -35.70
C SER A 4 -31.61 -55.20 -35.96
N LYS A 5 -32.89 -54.91 -36.13
CA LYS A 5 -33.38 -53.53 -36.31
C LYS A 5 -33.29 -52.73 -35.01
N VAL A 6 -33.58 -53.36 -33.87
CA VAL A 6 -33.43 -52.72 -32.56
C VAL A 6 -31.95 -52.40 -32.29
N GLN A 7 -31.04 -53.29 -32.67
CA GLN A 7 -29.60 -53.09 -32.50
C GLN A 7 -29.07 -51.94 -33.38
N GLU A 8 -29.49 -51.86 -34.65
CA GLU A 8 -29.16 -50.72 -35.53
C GLU A 8 -29.71 -49.39 -35.01
N ILE A 9 -30.91 -49.36 -34.44
CA ILE A 9 -31.51 -48.13 -33.90
C ILE A 9 -30.76 -47.67 -32.64
N VAL A 10 -30.40 -48.60 -31.75
CA VAL A 10 -29.61 -48.31 -30.55
C VAL A 10 -28.21 -47.82 -30.93
N GLU A 11 -27.54 -48.47 -31.89
CA GLU A 11 -26.25 -48.01 -32.41
C GLU A 11 -26.35 -46.59 -32.96
N LYS A 12 -27.39 -46.28 -33.74
CA LYS A 12 -27.60 -44.95 -34.31
C LYS A 12 -27.89 -43.89 -33.24
N GLN A 13 -28.63 -44.24 -32.19
CA GLN A 13 -28.87 -43.36 -31.05
C GLN A 13 -27.60 -43.10 -30.24
N VAL A 14 -26.83 -44.15 -29.94
CA VAL A 14 -25.53 -44.03 -29.25
C VAL A 14 -24.56 -43.18 -30.06
N LEU A 15 -24.52 -43.37 -31.39
CA LEU A 15 -23.69 -42.55 -32.28
C LEU A 15 -24.10 -41.07 -32.24
N THR A 16 -25.40 -40.80 -32.19
CA THR A 16 -25.94 -39.42 -32.14
C THR A 16 -25.60 -38.74 -30.82
N VAL A 17 -25.71 -39.47 -29.71
CA VAL A 17 -25.34 -38.96 -28.37
C VAL A 17 -23.84 -38.73 -28.27
N ALA A 18 -23.01 -39.65 -28.76
CA ALA A 18 -21.56 -39.50 -28.78
C ALA A 18 -21.14 -38.25 -29.59
N LYS A 19 -21.77 -38.06 -30.75
CA LYS A 19 -21.50 -36.91 -31.63
C LYS A 19 -21.90 -35.59 -30.99
N ALA A 20 -23.06 -35.54 -30.31
CA ALA A 20 -23.47 -34.35 -29.56
C ALA A 20 -22.54 -34.04 -28.38
N PHE A 21 -21.94 -35.07 -27.76
CA PHE A 21 -20.94 -34.90 -26.71
C PHE A 21 -19.61 -34.38 -27.27
N GLU A 22 -19.16 -34.91 -28.42
CA GLU A 22 -17.98 -34.40 -29.13
C GLU A 22 -18.16 -32.94 -29.55
N ASP A 23 -19.31 -32.60 -30.15
CA ASP A 23 -19.63 -31.23 -30.56
C ASP A 23 -19.62 -30.26 -29.36
N GLN A 24 -20.12 -30.70 -28.19
CA GLN A 24 -20.12 -29.90 -26.96
C GLN A 24 -18.70 -29.74 -26.37
N ILE A 25 -17.88 -30.79 -26.42
CA ILE A 25 -16.47 -30.73 -26.00
C ILE A 25 -15.67 -29.80 -26.92
N ASP A 26 -15.88 -29.89 -28.24
CA ASP A 26 -15.23 -29.03 -29.22
C ASP A 26 -15.62 -27.55 -29.05
N GLU A 27 -16.88 -27.27 -28.69
CA GLU A 27 -17.35 -25.91 -28.41
C GLU A 27 -16.72 -25.34 -27.12
N GLU A 28 -16.56 -26.16 -26.08
CA GLU A 28 -15.91 -25.76 -24.83
C GLU A 28 -14.40 -25.55 -25.01
N ILE A 29 -13.73 -26.39 -25.81
CA ILE A 29 -12.32 -26.19 -26.20
C ILE A 29 -12.18 -24.89 -27.01
N ALA A 30 -13.06 -24.64 -27.99
CA ALA A 30 -13.06 -23.41 -28.78
C ALA A 30 -13.41 -22.16 -27.96
N ALA A 31 -14.12 -22.31 -26.85
CA ALA A 31 -14.38 -21.23 -25.89
C ALA A 31 -13.17 -20.97 -24.98
N LEU A 32 -12.43 -22.00 -24.59
CA LEU A 32 -11.18 -21.90 -23.82
C LEU A 32 -10.03 -21.32 -24.66
N ASP A 33 -9.94 -21.64 -25.95
CA ASP A 33 -8.99 -21.00 -26.87
C ASP A 33 -9.38 -19.53 -27.17
N ARG A 34 -10.65 -19.17 -26.94
CA ARG A 34 -11.17 -17.80 -26.99
C ARG A 34 -11.00 -17.01 -25.69
N LEU A 35 -10.49 -17.62 -24.61
CA LEU A 35 -9.87 -16.85 -23.53
C LEU A 35 -8.60 -16.24 -24.10
N ASP A 36 -8.79 -15.08 -24.72
CA ASP A 36 -7.87 -14.49 -25.67
C ASP A 36 -6.46 -14.36 -25.09
N HIS A 37 -5.46 -14.74 -25.89
CA HIS A 37 -4.06 -14.39 -25.64
C HIS A 37 -3.92 -12.89 -25.34
N ASP A 38 -4.74 -12.07 -26.01
CA ASP A 38 -4.84 -10.62 -25.84
C ASP A 38 -5.34 -10.21 -24.44
N ASP A 39 -6.25 -10.97 -23.81
CA ASP A 39 -6.71 -10.70 -22.44
C ASP A 39 -5.60 -11.01 -21.41
N LEU A 40 -4.86 -12.11 -21.61
CA LEU A 40 -3.71 -12.45 -20.78
C LEU A 40 -2.57 -11.44 -20.95
N GLU A 41 -2.33 -10.97 -22.17
CA GLU A 41 -1.33 -9.96 -22.49
C GLU A 41 -1.71 -8.59 -21.90
N ALA A 42 -2.98 -8.18 -21.99
CA ALA A 42 -3.50 -6.97 -21.35
C ALA A 42 -3.37 -7.02 -19.81
N ILE A 43 -3.64 -8.16 -19.17
CA ILE A 43 -3.43 -8.34 -17.71
C ILE A 43 -1.94 -8.19 -17.37
N ARG A 44 -1.06 -8.79 -18.17
CA ARG A 44 0.39 -8.72 -17.98
C ARG A 44 0.90 -7.29 -18.10
N GLU A 45 0.49 -6.57 -19.15
CA GLU A 45 0.84 -5.16 -19.35
C GLU A 45 0.36 -4.30 -18.19
N ARG A 46 -0.89 -4.47 -17.75
CA ARG A 46 -1.44 -3.73 -16.61
C ARG A 46 -0.63 -3.95 -15.34
N ARG A 47 -0.25 -5.19 -15.04
CA ARG A 47 0.61 -5.52 -13.88
C ARG A 47 1.99 -4.90 -14.02
N LEU A 48 2.61 -5.00 -15.20
CA LEU A 48 3.92 -4.42 -15.46
C LEU A 48 3.91 -2.89 -15.27
N GLN A 49 2.88 -2.21 -15.77
CA GLN A 49 2.70 -0.77 -15.58
C GLN A 49 2.50 -0.40 -14.11
N GLN A 50 1.71 -1.18 -13.36
CA GLN A 50 1.52 -0.97 -11.92
C GLN A 50 2.84 -1.14 -11.16
N MET A 51 3.60 -2.20 -11.46
CA MET A 51 4.93 -2.42 -10.86
C MET A 51 5.89 -1.28 -11.16
N LYS A 52 5.97 -0.83 -12.42
CA LYS A 52 6.80 0.32 -12.83
C LYS A 52 6.43 1.59 -12.05
N LYS A 53 5.14 1.93 -12.01
CA LYS A 53 4.64 3.10 -11.25
C LYS A 53 4.97 3.02 -9.75
N MET A 54 4.85 1.83 -9.15
CA MET A 54 5.18 1.63 -7.74
C MET A 54 6.70 1.72 -7.49
N ALA A 55 7.52 1.20 -8.40
CA ALA A 55 8.97 1.31 -8.31
C ALA A 55 9.45 2.77 -8.44
N GLU A 56 8.87 3.53 -9.38
CA GLU A 56 9.15 4.97 -9.56
C GLU A 56 8.75 5.77 -8.31
N LYS A 57 7.55 5.55 -7.77
CA LYS A 57 7.11 6.18 -6.51
C LYS A 57 8.06 5.85 -5.37
N ARG A 58 8.42 4.58 -5.20
CA ARG A 58 9.35 4.13 -4.17
C ARG A 58 10.72 4.79 -4.32
N SER A 59 11.26 4.84 -5.53
CA SER A 59 12.54 5.51 -5.82
C SER A 59 12.48 6.99 -5.46
N ARG A 60 11.40 7.69 -5.84
CA ARG A 60 11.18 9.09 -5.45
C ARG A 60 11.11 9.27 -3.95
N TRP A 61 10.38 8.41 -3.23
CA TRP A 61 10.29 8.48 -1.77
C TRP A 61 11.66 8.30 -1.11
N ILE A 62 12.46 7.33 -1.56
CA ILE A 62 13.83 7.13 -1.07
C ILE A 62 14.68 8.38 -1.32
N GLY A 63 14.59 9.00 -2.50
CA GLY A 63 15.31 10.24 -2.82
C GLY A 63 14.92 11.43 -1.94
N LEU A 64 13.72 11.42 -1.35
CA LEU A 64 13.23 12.41 -0.38
C LEU A 64 13.54 12.04 1.08
N GLY A 65 14.29 10.95 1.31
CA GLY A 65 14.66 10.46 2.64
C GLY A 65 13.59 9.63 3.34
N HIS A 66 12.57 9.14 2.64
CA HIS A 66 11.62 8.17 3.21
C HIS A 66 12.34 6.83 3.43
N GLY A 67 11.80 5.99 4.32
CA GLY A 67 12.47 4.74 4.73
C GLY A 67 13.35 4.89 5.96
N GLU A 68 13.67 6.13 6.34
CA GLU A 68 14.53 6.46 7.47
C GLU A 68 13.87 7.45 8.43
N TYR A 69 14.29 7.37 9.69
CA TYR A 69 13.93 8.32 10.73
C TYR A 69 15.08 9.28 10.98
N SER A 70 14.90 10.54 10.62
CA SER A 70 15.96 11.54 10.62
C SER A 70 15.59 12.81 11.40
N GLU A 71 16.59 13.48 11.95
CA GLU A 71 16.42 14.75 12.64
C GLU A 71 16.41 15.93 11.65
N ILE A 72 15.51 16.89 11.89
CA ILE A 72 15.46 18.16 11.17
C ILE A 72 16.32 19.16 11.95
N PRO A 73 17.42 19.68 11.35
CA PRO A 73 18.35 20.54 12.05
C PRO A 73 17.82 21.96 12.27
N ALA A 74 16.96 22.47 11.37
CA ALA A 74 16.43 23.82 11.45
C ALA A 74 14.94 23.89 11.07
N GLU A 75 14.20 24.79 11.73
CA GLU A 75 12.76 24.97 11.52
C GLU A 75 12.38 25.28 10.08
N LYS A 76 13.22 26.02 9.35
CA LYS A 76 12.97 26.35 7.95
C LYS A 76 12.85 25.11 7.06
N ASP A 77 13.59 24.05 7.39
CA ASP A 77 13.66 22.83 6.59
C ASP A 77 12.38 21.98 6.74
N PHE A 78 11.67 22.12 7.87
CA PHE A 78 10.39 21.47 8.12
C PHE A 78 9.39 21.74 6.99
N PHE A 79 9.25 23.00 6.57
CA PHE A 79 8.30 23.37 5.52
C PHE A 79 8.67 22.78 4.16
N SER A 80 9.96 22.67 3.86
CA SER A 80 10.46 22.05 2.62
C SER A 80 10.13 20.55 2.61
N ILE A 81 10.37 19.86 3.73
CA ILE A 81 10.06 18.43 3.88
C ILE A 81 8.55 18.16 3.73
N VAL A 82 7.74 18.96 4.42
CA VAL A 82 6.27 18.85 4.43
C VAL A 82 5.66 19.15 3.05
N LYS A 83 6.25 20.06 2.27
CA LYS A 83 5.81 20.33 0.90
C LYS A 83 6.26 19.26 -0.09
N ALA A 84 7.41 18.64 0.13
CA ALA A 84 7.96 17.64 -0.79
C ALA A 84 7.30 16.27 -0.65
N SER A 85 6.70 15.95 0.50
CA SER A 85 6.16 14.64 0.83
C SER A 85 4.65 14.70 1.10
N GLU A 86 3.89 13.76 0.54
CA GLU A 86 2.43 13.69 0.74
C GLU A 86 2.08 13.43 2.20
N ARG A 87 2.81 12.52 2.86
CA ARG A 87 2.57 12.08 4.23
C ARG A 87 3.84 12.26 5.04
N VAL A 88 3.74 12.99 6.14
CA VAL A 88 4.85 13.24 7.06
C VAL A 88 4.38 13.01 8.49
N VAL A 89 5.17 12.28 9.26
CA VAL A 89 5.03 12.17 10.71
C VAL A 89 6.22 12.89 11.33
N CYS A 90 5.93 13.98 12.04
CA CYS A 90 6.95 14.77 12.71
C CYS A 90 6.86 14.60 14.23
N HIS A 91 7.92 14.06 14.83
CA HIS A 91 8.06 13.91 16.27
C HIS A 91 8.69 15.17 16.88
N PHE A 92 7.87 15.92 17.60
CA PHE A 92 8.35 16.99 18.47
C PHE A 92 8.84 16.36 19.76
N TYR A 93 10.14 16.53 20.05
CA TYR A 93 10.79 15.84 21.16
C TYR A 93 11.61 16.79 22.04
N ARG A 94 11.99 16.27 23.21
CA ARG A 94 13.02 16.80 24.11
C ARG A 94 13.85 15.64 24.65
N GLU A 95 14.97 15.94 25.30
CA GLU A 95 15.84 14.92 25.87
C GLU A 95 15.21 14.29 27.13
N ASN A 96 14.30 13.33 26.94
CA ASN A 96 13.70 12.55 28.02
C ASN A 96 13.46 11.09 27.61
N TRP A 97 13.16 10.24 28.60
CA TRP A 97 12.96 8.82 28.37
C TRP A 97 11.75 8.50 27.44
N PRO A 98 10.56 9.11 27.59
CA PRO A 98 9.44 8.87 26.68
C PRO A 98 9.75 9.18 25.20
N CYS A 99 10.48 10.25 24.91
CA CYS A 99 10.89 10.57 23.54
C CYS A 99 11.87 9.52 22.98
N LYS A 100 12.78 8.99 23.81
CA LYS A 100 13.69 7.90 23.41
C LYS A 100 12.94 6.60 23.08
N VAL A 101 11.84 6.32 23.78
CA VAL A 101 10.95 5.20 23.43
C VAL A 101 10.30 5.45 22.07
N MET A 102 9.79 6.66 21.84
CA MET A 102 9.18 7.03 20.55
C MET A 102 10.16 6.90 19.38
N ASP A 103 11.43 7.33 19.56
CA ASP A 103 12.48 7.20 18.55
C ASP A 103 12.64 5.75 18.06
N LYS A 104 12.58 4.77 18.97
CA LYS A 104 12.70 3.34 18.62
C LYS A 104 11.54 2.87 17.74
N HIS A 105 10.31 3.24 18.11
CA HIS A 105 9.12 2.85 17.34
C HIS A 105 9.08 3.53 15.97
N LEU A 106 9.37 4.83 15.90
CA LEU A 106 9.38 5.56 14.63
C LEU A 106 10.49 5.09 13.69
N SER A 107 11.66 4.72 14.22
CA SER A 107 12.75 4.14 13.42
C SER A 107 12.35 2.79 12.78
N ALA A 108 11.60 1.96 13.50
CA ALA A 108 11.05 0.71 12.95
C ALA A 108 9.97 0.98 11.89
N LEU A 109 9.02 1.87 12.20
CA LEU A 109 7.92 2.22 11.29
C LEU A 109 8.41 2.87 9.99
N ALA A 110 9.45 3.72 10.06
CA ALA A 110 10.02 4.37 8.89
C ALA A 110 10.46 3.38 7.81
N LYS A 111 11.04 2.24 8.22
CA LYS A 111 11.49 1.18 7.30
C LYS A 111 10.33 0.41 6.69
N GLN A 112 9.21 0.29 7.41
CA GLN A 112 8.03 -0.46 6.99
C GLN A 112 7.10 0.38 6.11
N HIS A 113 7.00 1.68 6.38
CA HIS A 113 6.07 2.62 5.74
C HIS A 113 6.82 3.65 4.90
N ILE A 114 7.37 3.20 3.77
CA ILE A 114 8.17 4.05 2.87
C ILE A 114 7.35 5.14 2.16
N GLU A 115 6.02 5.01 2.16
CA GLU A 115 5.10 6.02 1.65
C GLU A 115 4.98 7.23 2.57
N THR A 116 5.52 7.14 3.80
CA THR A 116 5.44 8.17 4.83
C THR A 116 6.83 8.62 5.26
N ARG A 117 7.04 9.93 5.32
CA ARG A 117 8.30 10.51 5.78
C ARG A 117 8.28 10.63 7.30
N PHE A 118 9.21 9.97 7.98
CA PHE A 118 9.36 10.05 9.43
C PHE A 118 10.53 10.94 9.82
N VAL A 119 10.24 11.97 10.60
CA VAL A 119 11.23 12.98 11.01
C VAL A 119 11.03 13.38 12.46
N LYS A 120 12.06 13.96 13.07
CA LYS A 120 11.99 14.52 14.42
C LYS A 120 12.59 15.91 14.48
N ILE A 121 12.12 16.71 15.41
CA ILE A 121 12.62 18.06 15.66
C ILE A 121 12.59 18.37 17.15
N GLN A 122 13.67 18.98 17.65
CA GLN A 122 13.79 19.31 19.06
C GLN A 122 12.96 20.55 19.36
N ALA A 123 11.90 20.40 20.16
CA ALA A 123 10.91 21.45 20.39
C ALA A 123 11.53 22.72 21.00
N GLU A 124 12.49 22.57 21.92
CA GLU A 124 13.18 23.70 22.57
C GLU A 124 14.06 24.52 21.62
N LYS A 125 14.58 23.89 20.55
CA LYS A 125 15.34 24.56 19.50
C LYS A 125 14.44 25.07 18.37
N SER A 126 13.14 24.82 18.47
CA SER A 126 12.17 25.12 17.43
C SER A 126 10.88 25.74 18.01
N PRO A 127 11.01 26.89 18.70
CA PRO A 127 9.89 27.52 19.40
C PRO A 127 8.81 28.04 18.44
N PHE A 128 9.18 28.52 17.24
CA PHE A 128 8.20 29.04 16.28
C PHE A 128 7.31 27.91 15.74
N LEU A 129 7.89 26.76 15.41
CA LEU A 129 7.11 25.59 15.00
C LEU A 129 6.28 25.04 16.15
N ALA A 130 6.86 24.94 17.36
CA ALA A 130 6.14 24.47 18.54
C ALA A 130 4.92 25.36 18.85
N GLU A 131 5.06 26.68 18.78
CA GLU A 131 3.97 27.63 18.99
C GLU A 131 2.94 27.56 17.86
N ARG A 132 3.38 27.64 16.60
CA ARG A 132 2.50 27.63 15.43
C ARG A 132 1.66 26.37 15.32
N LEU A 133 2.24 25.23 15.71
CA LEU A 133 1.59 23.92 15.71
C LEU A 133 0.97 23.57 17.05
N LYS A 134 0.95 24.51 18.01
CA LYS A 134 0.34 24.36 19.35
C LYS A 134 0.82 23.11 20.10
N ILE A 135 2.12 22.83 20.03
CA ILE A 135 2.75 21.72 20.73
C ILE A 135 2.93 22.10 22.21
N VAL A 136 2.02 21.64 23.05
CA VAL A 136 2.03 21.94 24.50
C VAL A 136 2.68 20.81 25.32
N VAL A 137 2.57 19.57 24.85
CA VAL A 137 3.04 18.37 25.56
C VAL A 137 4.05 17.63 24.70
N LEU A 138 5.05 16.99 25.31
CA LEU A 138 6.06 16.19 24.62
C LEU A 138 6.16 14.80 25.26
N PRO A 139 6.31 13.72 24.47
CA PRO A 139 6.40 13.73 23.00
C PRO A 139 5.03 13.95 22.33
N THR A 140 5.03 14.67 21.21
CA THR A 140 3.86 14.82 20.33
C THR A 140 4.26 14.48 18.90
N LEU A 141 3.43 13.67 18.23
CA LEU A 141 3.55 13.42 16.81
C LEU A 141 2.54 14.28 16.06
N ALA A 142 3.03 15.13 15.15
CA ALA A 142 2.16 15.80 14.18
C ALA A 142 2.03 14.90 12.95
N LEU A 143 0.79 14.53 12.62
CA LEU A 143 0.45 13.80 11.41
C LEU A 143 0.09 14.82 10.34
N ILE A 144 0.84 14.82 9.24
CA ILE A 144 0.74 15.84 8.21
C ILE A 144 0.46 15.16 6.89
N LYS A 145 -0.59 15.63 6.21
CA LYS A 145 -1.00 15.14 4.90
C LYS A 145 -1.22 16.30 3.96
N ASN A 146 -0.64 16.25 2.76
CA ASN A 146 -0.76 17.29 1.73
C ASN A 146 -0.42 18.69 2.27
N ALA A 147 0.70 18.79 2.99
CA ALA A 147 1.19 20.02 3.63
C ALA A 147 0.26 20.66 4.68
N LYS A 148 -0.76 19.94 5.15
CA LYS A 148 -1.65 20.35 6.24
C LYS A 148 -1.53 19.37 7.39
N VAL A 149 -1.58 19.88 8.62
CA VAL A 149 -1.69 19.02 9.79
C VAL A 149 -3.08 18.40 9.79
N ASP A 150 -3.11 17.07 9.81
CA ASP A 150 -4.33 16.27 9.82
C ASP A 150 -4.75 15.98 11.26
N ASP A 151 -3.81 15.54 12.09
CA ASP A 151 -4.06 15.22 13.50
C ASP A 151 -2.77 15.21 14.34
N TYR A 152 -2.90 15.06 15.65
CA TYR A 152 -1.81 14.90 16.60
C TYR A 152 -1.97 13.64 17.45
N VAL A 153 -0.88 12.90 17.62
CA VAL A 153 -0.80 11.83 18.63
C VAL A 153 -0.01 12.33 19.81
N VAL A 154 -0.70 12.55 20.93
CA VAL A 154 -0.10 12.94 22.21
C VAL A 154 -0.01 11.70 23.09
N LEU A 155 1.21 11.33 23.48
CA LEU A 155 1.46 10.06 24.18
C LEU A 155 0.72 9.93 25.53
N LEU A 156 0.39 11.07 26.17
CA LEU A 156 -0.40 11.10 27.40
C LEU A 156 -1.75 10.37 27.24
N ASN A 157 -2.34 10.38 26.04
CA ASN A 157 -3.67 9.81 25.80
C ASN A 157 -3.65 8.31 25.45
N VAL A 158 -2.50 7.78 25.02
CA VAL A 158 -2.44 6.39 24.52
C VAL A 158 -2.15 5.40 25.66
N LEU A 159 -1.44 5.82 26.71
CA LEU A 159 -1.16 4.98 27.88
C LEU A 159 -2.29 4.98 28.91
N SER A 160 -3.15 6.00 28.94
CA SER A 160 -4.31 6.04 29.85
C SER A 160 -5.45 5.10 29.45
N ASN A 161 -5.40 4.48 28.26
CA ASN A 161 -6.46 3.59 27.78
C ASN A 161 -6.07 2.09 27.81
N LYS A 162 -4.97 1.74 28.48
CA LYS A 162 -4.49 0.35 28.65
C LYS A 162 -3.79 0.09 29.99
N ILE A 163 -4.20 0.79 31.07
CA ILE A 163 -3.89 0.42 32.45
C ILE A 163 -5.19 0.37 33.24
#